data_AF-A0A139TQU0-F1
#
_entry.id   AF-A0A139TQU0-F1
#
_cell.length_a   1.000
_cell.length_b   1.000
_cell.length_c   1.000
_cell.angle_alpha   90.00
_cell.angle_beta   90.00
_cell.angle_gamma   90.00
#
_symmetry.space_group_name_H-M   'P 1'
#
loop_
_entity.id
_entity.type
_entity.pdbx_description
1 polymer ?
#
loop_
_entity_poly.entity_id
_entity_poly.type
_entity_poly.pdbx_seq_one_letter_code
_entity_poly.pdbx_strand_id
1 'polypeptide(L)'
;MNIMEEMYPAFPLPSDEQFKICLHSLDGESFALPVIEFCEYAHAGKMNWIECSWENDLLPLEYDTTILPSYIFSTSFLRYYFPACLNLTVNYFLGEYHGEKMGNIDSFVQHALDSIREHYDALNAKEKKLIWEISELIENNAWYDYKNECIELKKIMMGD
;
A
#
# COMPACT_ATOMS: atom_id res chain seq x y z
N MET A 1 9.34 -5.81 -18.42
CA MET A 1 8.47 -4.73 -17.90
C MET A 1 7.90 -5.26 -16.60
N ASN A 2 8.00 -4.49 -15.51
CA ASN A 2 7.49 -4.93 -14.21
C ASN A 2 5.95 -5.05 -14.31
N ILE A 3 5.34 -6.16 -13.85
CA ILE A 3 3.87 -6.37 -13.89
C ILE A 3 3.13 -5.17 -13.28
N MET A 4 3.72 -4.53 -12.27
CA MET A 4 3.19 -3.32 -11.64
C MET A 4 3.15 -2.11 -12.59
N GLU A 5 4.18 -1.91 -13.42
CA GLU A 5 4.22 -0.83 -14.43
C GLU A 5 3.20 -1.04 -15.55
N GLU A 6 2.89 -2.30 -15.88
CA GLU A 6 1.84 -2.60 -16.87
C GLU A 6 0.43 -2.33 -16.32
N MET A 7 0.24 -2.52 -15.02
CA MET A 7 -1.05 -2.34 -14.35
C MET A 7 -1.26 -0.89 -13.93
N TYR A 8 -0.20 -0.20 -13.53
CA TYR A 8 -0.20 1.16 -13.02
C TYR A 8 0.89 1.97 -13.71
N PRO A 9 0.55 2.71 -14.76
CA PRO A 9 1.54 3.50 -15.46
C PRO A 9 2.08 4.60 -14.56
N ALA A 10 3.39 4.87 -14.63
CA ALA A 10 4.03 5.96 -13.87
C ALA A 10 3.59 7.37 -14.32
N PHE A 11 2.98 7.48 -15.50
CA PHE A 11 2.42 8.71 -16.04
C PHE A 11 1.19 8.42 -16.94
N PRO A 12 0.24 9.36 -17.07
CA PRO A 12 0.17 10.65 -16.39
C PRO A 12 -0.20 10.50 -14.91
N LEU A 13 0.27 11.45 -14.09
CA LEU A 13 -0.13 11.54 -12.69
C LEU A 13 -1.60 11.97 -12.56
N PRO A 14 -2.25 11.70 -11.41
CA PRO A 14 -3.58 12.22 -11.12
C PRO A 14 -3.66 13.75 -11.29
N SER A 15 -4.83 14.23 -11.72
CA SER A 15 -5.07 15.66 -11.97
C SER A 15 -5.22 16.47 -10.67
N ASP A 16 -5.04 17.79 -10.76
CA ASP A 16 -5.33 18.73 -9.67
C ASP A 16 -6.76 18.60 -9.14
N GLU A 17 -7.71 18.23 -9.99
CA GLU A 17 -9.11 18.01 -9.60
C GLU A 17 -9.26 16.74 -8.76
N GLN A 18 -8.65 15.62 -9.19
CA GLN A 18 -8.63 14.38 -8.41
C GLN A 18 -7.95 14.58 -7.06
N PHE A 19 -6.85 15.34 -7.03
CA PHE A 19 -6.16 15.70 -5.80
C PHE A 19 -7.06 16.51 -4.84
N LYS A 20 -7.72 17.57 -5.33
CA LYS A 20 -8.63 18.39 -4.50
C LYS A 20 -9.81 17.61 -3.91
N ILE A 21 -10.41 16.72 -4.70
CA ILE A 21 -11.49 15.84 -4.23
C ILE A 21 -11.00 14.97 -3.07
N CYS A 22 -9.78 14.44 -3.18
CA CYS A 22 -9.19 13.57 -2.16
C CYS A 22 -8.86 14.31 -0.86
N LEU A 23 -8.29 15.52 -0.94
CA LEU A 23 -8.07 16.33 0.26
C LEU A 23 -9.39 16.62 0.98
N HIS A 24 -10.44 16.95 0.22
CA HIS A 24 -11.75 17.22 0.82
C HIS A 24 -12.38 15.98 1.48
N SER A 25 -12.15 14.77 0.94
CA SER A 25 -12.65 13.53 1.57
C SER A 25 -11.92 13.15 2.86
N LEU A 26 -10.70 13.64 3.06
CA LEU A 26 -9.92 13.41 4.28
C LEU A 26 -10.10 14.54 5.32
N ASP A 27 -10.61 15.69 4.87
CA ASP A 27 -10.82 16.88 5.71
C ASP A 27 -11.87 16.60 6.80
N GLY A 28 -11.49 16.83 8.06
CA GLY A 28 -12.32 16.55 9.23
C GLY A 28 -11.99 15.25 9.97
N GLU A 29 -11.16 14.37 9.40
CA GLU A 29 -10.65 13.19 10.10
C GLU A 29 -9.32 13.51 10.79
N SER A 30 -9.36 13.73 12.11
CA SER A 30 -8.16 14.12 12.88
C SER A 30 -7.00 13.13 12.77
N PHE A 31 -7.29 11.87 12.44
CA PHE A 31 -6.29 10.82 12.26
C PHE A 31 -5.74 10.75 10.83
N ALA A 32 -6.37 11.40 9.85
CA ALA A 32 -5.94 11.39 8.45
C ALA A 32 -4.89 12.45 8.11
N LEU A 33 -4.49 13.29 9.06
CA LEU A 33 -3.49 14.35 8.84
C LEU A 33 -2.18 13.83 8.20
N PRO A 34 -1.59 12.68 8.63
CA PRO A 34 -0.39 12.15 7.98
C PRO A 34 -0.62 11.77 6.51
N VAL A 35 -1.83 11.33 6.17
CA VAL A 35 -2.21 10.98 4.80
C VAL A 35 -2.38 12.22 3.93
N ILE A 36 -2.96 13.29 4.50
CA ILE A 36 -3.08 14.59 3.85
C ILE A 36 -1.70 15.16 3.53
N GLU A 37 -0.79 15.17 4.51
CA GLU A 37 0.58 15.67 4.35
C GLU A 37 1.32 14.90 3.24
N PHE A 38 1.20 13.56 3.22
CA PHE A 38 1.76 12.74 2.15
C PHE A 38 1.19 13.09 0.77
N CYS A 39 -0.14 13.25 0.66
CA CYS A 39 -0.79 13.60 -0.60
C CYS A 39 -0.30 14.96 -1.13
N GLU A 40 -0.19 15.96 -0.24
CA GLU A 40 0.31 17.29 -0.59
C GLU A 40 1.75 17.25 -1.09
N TYR A 41 2.62 16.52 -0.38
CA TYR A 41 4.02 16.34 -0.77
C TYR A 41 4.16 15.67 -2.14
N ALA A 42 3.49 14.52 -2.33
CA ALA A 42 3.59 13.77 -3.58
C ALA A 42 2.99 14.53 -4.77
N HIS A 43 1.89 15.26 -4.56
CA HIS A 43 1.28 16.11 -5.60
C HIS A 43 2.16 17.31 -5.96
N ALA A 44 2.69 18.03 -4.97
CA ALA A 44 3.57 19.19 -5.20
C ALA A 44 4.87 18.79 -5.91
N GLY A 45 5.45 17.65 -5.54
CA GLY A 45 6.65 17.09 -6.15
C GLY A 45 6.41 16.43 -7.51
N LYS A 46 5.15 16.22 -7.91
CA LYS A 46 4.78 15.40 -9.08
C LYS A 46 5.45 14.02 -9.04
N MET A 47 5.40 13.39 -7.88
CA MET A 47 6.07 12.11 -7.62
C MET A 47 5.19 10.95 -8.07
N ASN A 48 5.73 10.08 -8.90
CA ASN A 48 5.04 8.84 -9.27
C ASN A 48 5.31 7.70 -8.26
N TRP A 49 4.58 6.59 -8.37
CA TRP A 49 4.68 5.48 -7.41
C TRP A 49 6.03 4.74 -7.43
N ILE A 50 6.81 4.85 -8.51
CA ILE A 50 8.17 4.29 -8.62
C ILE A 50 9.17 5.17 -7.87
N GLU A 51 8.94 6.49 -7.90
CA GLU A 51 9.78 7.48 -7.22
C GLU A 51 9.53 7.54 -5.71
N CYS A 52 8.38 7.02 -5.24
CA CYS A 52 8.11 6.89 -3.81
C CYS A 52 9.08 5.92 -3.14
N SER A 53 9.96 6.46 -2.32
CA SER A 53 10.78 5.71 -1.40
C SER A 53 9.98 5.33 -0.16
N TRP A 54 10.09 4.08 0.24
CA TRP A 54 9.48 3.67 1.51
C TRP A 54 10.18 4.30 2.70
N GLU A 55 11.50 4.48 2.65
CA GLU A 55 12.28 5.05 3.76
C GLU A 55 11.98 6.53 3.98
N ASN A 56 11.80 7.28 2.88
CA ASN A 56 11.73 8.74 2.92
C ASN A 56 10.33 9.30 2.66
N ASP A 57 9.47 8.59 1.92
CA ASP A 57 8.19 9.14 1.48
C ASP A 57 7.00 8.40 2.09
N LEU A 58 7.09 7.09 2.33
CA LEU A 58 5.97 6.31 2.91
C LEU A 58 6.12 6.08 4.41
N LEU A 59 7.36 5.97 4.92
CA LEU A 59 7.65 5.61 6.30
C LEU A 59 8.66 6.53 7.03
N PRO A 60 8.86 7.84 6.69
CA PRO A 60 9.64 8.70 7.58
C PRO A 60 8.85 8.93 8.89
N LEU A 61 9.54 8.78 10.02
CA LEU A 61 9.05 8.65 11.41
C LEU A 61 8.25 9.87 12.00
N GLU A 62 7.74 9.68 13.23
CA GLU A 62 7.13 10.62 14.23
C GLU A 62 5.60 10.80 14.24
N TYR A 63 4.92 10.76 13.08
CA TYR A 63 3.45 10.61 12.98
C TYR A 63 3.11 9.35 12.18
N ASP A 64 1.95 8.75 12.44
CA ASP A 64 1.61 7.40 11.97
C ASP A 64 1.17 7.37 10.49
N THR A 65 2.11 7.53 9.55
CA THR A 65 1.85 7.32 8.11
C THR A 65 1.64 5.84 7.75
N THR A 66 1.76 4.91 8.71
CA THR A 66 1.45 3.49 8.47
C THR A 66 -0.04 3.25 8.21
N ILE A 67 -0.89 4.25 8.51
CA ILE A 67 -2.31 4.24 8.17
C ILE A 67 -2.57 4.50 6.69
N LEU A 68 -1.60 4.98 5.90
CA LEU A 68 -1.78 5.29 4.48
C LEU A 68 -2.49 4.16 3.70
N PRO A 69 -2.10 2.88 3.87
CA PRO A 69 -2.76 1.79 3.18
C PRO A 69 -4.24 1.66 3.52
N SER A 70 -4.67 2.05 4.73
CA SER A 70 -6.08 2.05 5.13
C SER A 70 -6.95 2.97 4.26
N TYR A 71 -6.35 3.94 3.56
CA TYR A 71 -7.06 4.88 2.68
C TYR A 71 -6.84 4.62 1.18
N ILE A 72 -6.01 3.62 0.83
CA ILE A 72 -5.53 3.41 -0.55
C ILE A 72 -6.65 3.04 -1.54
N PHE A 73 -7.75 2.44 -1.07
CA PHE A 73 -8.91 2.11 -1.89
C PHE A 73 -10.08 3.08 -1.73
N SER A 74 -10.19 3.74 -0.58
CA SER A 74 -11.25 4.72 -0.31
C SER A 74 -10.97 6.08 -0.98
N THR A 75 -9.72 6.34 -1.34
CA THR A 75 -9.29 7.63 -1.90
C THR A 75 -8.71 7.45 -3.30
N SER A 76 -9.32 8.08 -4.31
CA SER A 76 -8.96 7.88 -5.73
C SER A 76 -7.52 8.27 -6.07
N PHE A 77 -6.99 9.34 -5.46
CA PHE A 77 -5.60 9.77 -5.61
C PHE A 77 -4.64 8.74 -5.01
N LEU A 78 -4.96 8.22 -3.82
CA LEU A 78 -4.12 7.24 -3.13
C LEU A 78 -4.11 5.88 -3.84
N ARG A 79 -5.18 5.49 -4.54
CA ARG A 79 -5.21 4.27 -5.36
C ARG A 79 -4.05 4.19 -6.35
N TYR A 80 -3.54 5.34 -6.79
CA TYR A 80 -2.36 5.44 -7.64
C TYR A 80 -1.07 4.90 -7.00
N TYR A 81 -0.97 4.96 -5.67
CA TYR A 81 0.18 4.49 -4.87
C TYR A 81 0.00 3.07 -4.32
N PHE A 82 -1.12 2.41 -4.65
CA PHE A 82 -1.30 0.99 -4.32
C PHE A 82 -0.16 0.10 -4.81
N PRO A 83 0.49 0.36 -5.96
CA PRO A 83 1.66 -0.39 -6.39
C PRO A 83 2.82 -0.35 -5.42
N ALA A 84 3.09 0.83 -4.87
CA ALA A 84 4.14 1.01 -3.88
C ALA A 84 3.81 0.21 -2.61
N CYS A 85 2.55 0.25 -2.16
CA CYS A 85 2.09 -0.55 -1.01
C CYS A 85 2.30 -2.05 -1.23
N LEU A 86 1.83 -2.58 -2.37
CA LEU A 86 2.00 -4.00 -2.72
C LEU A 86 3.46 -4.40 -2.84
N ASN A 87 4.28 -3.60 -3.52
CA ASN A 87 5.70 -3.90 -3.71
C ASN A 87 6.44 -4.00 -2.37
N LEU A 88 6.10 -3.13 -1.41
CA LEU A 88 6.67 -3.19 -0.07
C LEU A 88 6.22 -4.41 0.70
N THR A 89 4.93 -4.76 0.62
CA THR A 89 4.42 -6.00 1.21
C THR A 89 5.16 -7.23 0.65
N VAL A 90 5.42 -7.28 -0.66
CA VAL A 90 6.19 -8.37 -1.27
C VAL A 90 7.63 -8.41 -0.75
N ASN A 91 8.34 -7.28 -0.79
CA ASN A 91 9.73 -7.22 -0.33
C ASN A 91 9.86 -7.58 1.16
N TYR A 92 8.87 -7.18 1.96
CA TYR A 92 8.75 -7.64 3.34
C TYR A 92 8.71 -9.17 3.39
N PHE A 93 7.80 -9.82 2.67
CA PHE A 93 7.69 -11.28 2.67
C PHE A 93 8.88 -12.02 2.00
N LEU A 94 9.70 -11.33 1.19
CA LEU A 94 10.96 -11.88 0.67
C LEU A 94 12.13 -11.77 1.65
N GLY A 95 11.97 -10.96 2.70
CA GLY A 95 12.93 -10.83 3.79
C GLY A 95 14.00 -9.77 3.62
N GLU A 96 13.82 -8.86 2.67
CA GLU A 96 14.69 -7.70 2.44
C GLU A 96 14.80 -6.80 3.69
N TYR A 97 13.79 -6.85 4.57
CA TYR A 97 13.66 -5.98 5.73
C TYR A 97 13.99 -6.65 7.08
N HIS A 98 14.62 -7.82 7.07
CA HIS A 98 14.93 -8.60 8.28
C HIS A 98 16.05 -8.02 9.16
N GLY A 99 16.92 -7.17 8.59
CA GLY A 99 18.24 -6.86 9.17
C GLY A 99 18.39 -5.52 9.90
N GLU A 100 17.46 -4.57 9.75
CA GLU A 100 17.61 -3.22 10.32
C GLU A 100 16.39 -2.81 11.13
N LYS A 101 16.51 -1.79 12.00
CA LYS A 101 15.39 -1.20 12.73
C LYS A 101 14.44 -0.51 11.74
N MET A 102 13.65 -1.30 11.04
CA MET A 102 12.80 -0.87 9.93
C MET A 102 11.48 -0.35 10.46
N GLY A 103 11.49 0.87 11.02
CA GLY A 103 10.28 1.64 11.36
C GLY A 103 9.10 0.83 11.92
N ASN A 104 7.90 1.14 11.45
CA ASN A 104 6.65 0.43 11.77
C ASN A 104 6.18 -0.43 10.57
N ILE A 105 7.11 -1.10 9.88
CA ILE A 105 6.80 -1.84 8.63
C ILE A 105 5.76 -2.94 8.83
N ASP A 106 5.76 -3.62 9.98
CA ASP A 106 4.74 -4.62 10.33
C ASP A 106 3.33 -3.99 10.32
N SER A 107 3.17 -2.80 10.92
CA SER A 107 1.91 -2.05 10.93
C SER A 107 1.48 -1.66 9.51
N PHE A 108 2.41 -1.17 8.70
CA PHE A 108 2.14 -0.81 7.31
C PHE A 108 1.65 -2.02 6.49
N VAL A 109 2.33 -3.16 6.63
CA VAL A 109 1.94 -4.40 5.93
C VAL A 109 0.57 -4.88 6.41
N GLN A 110 0.30 -4.84 7.72
CA GLN A 110 -1.00 -5.19 8.27
C GLN A 110 -2.11 -4.28 7.70
N HIS A 111 -1.93 -2.97 7.72
CA HIS A 111 -2.91 -2.02 7.14
C HIS A 111 -3.10 -2.23 5.63
N ALA A 112 -2.05 -2.59 4.89
CA ALA A 112 -2.17 -2.88 3.46
C ALA A 112 -3.04 -4.11 3.21
N LEU A 113 -2.85 -5.17 4.01
CA LEU A 113 -3.62 -6.40 3.89
C LEU A 113 -5.07 -6.22 4.36
N ASP A 114 -5.31 -5.49 5.45
CA ASP A 114 -6.65 -5.17 5.92
C ASP A 114 -7.43 -4.36 4.89
N SER A 115 -6.79 -3.35 4.30
CA SER A 115 -7.39 -2.55 3.23
C SER A 115 -7.69 -3.39 1.98
N ILE A 116 -6.78 -4.29 1.59
CA ILE A 116 -7.02 -5.26 0.51
C ILE A 116 -8.21 -6.17 0.84
N ARG A 117 -8.37 -6.60 2.08
CA ARG A 117 -9.49 -7.43 2.53
C ARG A 117 -10.82 -6.70 2.39
N GLU A 118 -10.89 -5.51 2.98
CA GLU A 118 -12.10 -4.70 3.01
C GLU A 118 -12.56 -4.29 1.61
N HIS A 119 -11.61 -4.16 0.69
CA HIS A 119 -11.85 -3.72 -0.68
C HIS A 119 -11.57 -4.79 -1.74
N TYR A 120 -11.55 -6.08 -1.36
CA TYR A 120 -11.18 -7.16 -2.28
C TYR A 120 -12.07 -7.20 -3.53
N ASP A 121 -13.36 -6.89 -3.38
CA ASP A 121 -14.31 -6.86 -4.49
C ASP A 121 -14.07 -5.71 -5.48
N ALA A 122 -13.42 -4.62 -5.02
CA ALA A 122 -13.04 -3.50 -5.88
C ALA A 122 -11.78 -3.80 -6.71
N LEU A 123 -11.07 -4.90 -6.41
CA LEU A 123 -9.88 -5.29 -7.16
C LEU A 123 -10.22 -5.81 -8.55
N ASN A 124 -9.39 -5.44 -9.52
CA ASN A 124 -9.45 -6.02 -10.86
C ASN A 124 -8.78 -7.42 -10.91
N ALA A 125 -9.02 -8.15 -12.00
CA ALA A 125 -8.54 -9.52 -12.15
C ALA A 125 -7.01 -9.66 -12.08
N LYS A 126 -6.24 -8.67 -12.56
CA LYS A 126 -4.78 -8.70 -12.50
C LYS A 126 -4.28 -8.49 -11.07
N GLU A 127 -4.90 -7.57 -10.34
CA GLU A 127 -4.59 -7.32 -8.93
C GLU A 127 -4.88 -8.54 -8.06
N LYS A 128 -6.04 -9.17 -8.25
CA LYS A 128 -6.39 -10.43 -7.56
C LYS A 128 -5.39 -11.55 -7.86
N LYS A 129 -4.95 -11.69 -9.12
CA LYS A 129 -3.93 -12.67 -9.51
C LYS A 129 -2.59 -12.41 -8.83
N LEU A 130 -2.17 -11.14 -8.76
CA LEU A 130 -0.93 -10.78 -8.08
C LEU A 130 -1.00 -11.10 -6.58
N ILE A 131 -2.11 -10.76 -5.92
CA ILE A 131 -2.31 -11.08 -4.50
C ILE A 131 -2.27 -12.60 -4.26
N TRP A 132 -2.84 -13.39 -5.17
CA TRP A 132 -2.73 -14.85 -5.13
C TRP A 132 -1.27 -15.33 -5.22
N GLU A 133 -0.49 -14.81 -6.18
CA GLU A 133 0.92 -15.16 -6.35
C GLU A 133 1.75 -14.80 -5.10
N ILE A 134 1.46 -13.67 -4.46
CA ILE A 134 2.09 -13.26 -3.19
C ILE A 134 1.73 -14.25 -2.08
N SER A 135 0.47 -14.68 -2.00
CA SER A 135 0.05 -15.70 -1.03
C SER A 135 0.79 -17.02 -1.22
N GLU A 136 0.95 -17.49 -2.47
CA GLU A 136 1.73 -18.70 -2.74
C GLU A 136 3.21 -18.55 -2.35
N LEU A 137 3.80 -17.37 -2.55
CA LEU A 137 5.17 -17.08 -2.09
C LEU A 137 5.29 -17.16 -0.57
N ILE A 138 4.29 -16.64 0.16
CA ILE A 138 4.24 -16.69 1.63
C ILE A 138 4.09 -18.14 2.12
N GLU A 139 3.20 -18.93 1.53
CA GLU A 139 2.97 -20.32 1.93
C GLU A 139 4.19 -21.22 1.79
N ASN A 140 5.07 -20.90 0.86
CA ASN A 140 6.32 -21.62 0.65
C ASN A 140 7.48 -21.04 1.47
N ASN A 141 7.23 -20.02 2.32
CA ASN A 141 8.24 -19.37 3.13
C ASN A 141 8.01 -19.64 4.64
N ALA A 142 8.76 -20.61 5.17
CA ALA A 142 8.68 -21.04 6.57
C ALA A 142 8.96 -19.94 7.61
N TRP A 143 9.56 -18.81 7.20
CA TRP A 143 9.74 -17.65 8.07
C TRP A 143 8.41 -16.97 8.45
N TYR A 144 7.43 -17.06 7.57
CA TYR A 144 6.18 -16.30 7.63
C TYR A 144 4.96 -17.13 8.03
N ASP A 145 5.11 -18.45 8.17
CA ASP A 145 4.03 -19.41 8.50
C ASP A 145 3.16 -19.03 9.72
N TYR A 146 3.69 -18.22 10.64
CA TYR A 146 3.04 -17.86 11.90
C TYR A 146 2.68 -16.38 12.02
N LYS A 147 2.93 -15.56 11.00
CA LYS A 147 2.61 -14.13 11.04
C LYS A 147 1.10 -13.91 10.81
N ASN A 148 0.50 -13.03 11.60
CA ASN A 148 -0.94 -12.74 11.51
C ASN A 148 -1.32 -12.22 10.12
N GLU A 149 -0.45 -11.40 9.53
CA GLU A 149 -0.55 -10.86 8.18
C GLU A 149 -0.74 -11.97 7.14
N CYS A 150 -0.02 -13.09 7.30
CA CYS A 150 -0.10 -14.25 6.40
C CYS A 150 -1.41 -15.01 6.57
N ILE A 151 -1.92 -15.09 7.80
CA ILE A 151 -3.22 -15.70 8.12
C ILE A 151 -4.34 -14.83 7.54
N GLU A 152 -4.27 -13.52 7.68
CA GLU A 152 -5.26 -12.60 7.11
C GLU A 152 -5.29 -12.67 5.59
N LEU A 153 -4.12 -12.70 4.93
CA LEU A 153 -4.07 -12.85 3.46
C LEU A 153 -4.73 -14.14 2.96
N LYS A 154 -4.58 -15.25 3.70
CA LYS A 154 -5.28 -16.51 3.38
C LYS A 154 -6.79 -16.39 3.50
N LYS A 155 -7.30 -15.73 4.56
CA LYS A 155 -8.75 -15.49 4.73
C LYS A 155 -9.31 -14.69 3.55
N ILE A 156 -8.61 -13.63 3.14
CA ILE A 156 -8.98 -12.83 1.96
C ILE A 156 -9.13 -13.72 0.73
N MET A 157 -8.16 -14.62 0.50
CA MET A 157 -8.15 -15.47 -0.69
C MET A 157 -9.17 -16.60 -0.67
N MET A 158 -9.46 -17.14 0.52
CA MET A 158 -10.40 -18.24 0.70
C MET A 158 -11.86 -17.78 0.79
N GLY A 159 -12.09 -16.47 0.90
CA GLY A 159 -13.43 -15.87 0.97
C GLY A 159 -14.11 -16.05 2.32
N ASP A 160 -13.32 -16.14 3.40
CA ASP A 160 -13.77 -16.36 4.79
C ASP A 160 -13.98 -15.06 5.60
#